data_AF-A0A7X9JGC1-F1
#
_entry.id   AF-A0A7X9JGC1-F1
#
_cell.length_a   1.000
_cell.length_b   1.000
_cell.length_c   1.000
_cell.angle_alpha   90.00
_cell.angle_beta   90.00
_cell.angle_gamma   90.00
#
_symmetry.space_group_name_H-M   'P 1'
#
loop_
_entity.id
_entity.type
_entity.pdbx_description
1 polymer ?
#
loop_
_entity_poly.entity_id
_entity_poly.type
_entity_poly.pdbx_seq_one_letter_code
_entity_poly.pdbx_strand_id
1 'polypeptide(L)' 'LTQKGNSLNIEGMGRDNIAVANFMKSIEQFEPVQSVDLVSSKKTEISGNAVQQFNFACILKKGF' A
#
# COMPACT_ATOMS: atom_id res chain seq x y z
N LEU A 1 0.57 3.87 9.30
CA LEU A 1 -0.81 3.51 8.94
C LEU A 1 -1.73 4.59 9.49
N THR A 2 -2.52 5.25 8.65
CA THR A 2 -3.41 6.35 9.08
C THR A 2 -4.79 6.14 8.48
N GLN A 3 -5.85 6.19 9.30
CA GLN A 3 -7.23 6.06 8.84
C GLN A 3 -8.01 7.36 9.10
N LYS A 4 -8.80 7.80 8.12
CA LYS A 4 -9.72 8.94 8.25
C LYS A 4 -11.03 8.61 7.55
N GLY A 5 -12.08 8.39 8.34
CA GLY A 5 -13.35 7.91 7.81
C GLY A 5 -13.16 6.56 7.12
N ASN A 6 -13.64 6.47 5.88
CA ASN A 6 -13.48 5.28 5.03
C ASN A 6 -12.18 5.27 4.22
N SER A 7 -11.23 6.17 4.48
CA SER A 7 -9.93 6.18 3.79
C SER A 7 -8.84 5.66 4.71
N LEU A 8 -8.01 4.76 4.20
CA LEU A 8 -6.86 4.18 4.88
C LEU A 8 -5.58 4.41 4.05
N ASN A 9 -4.58 5.06 4.64
CA ASN A 9 -3.28 5.29 4.04
C ASN A 9 -2.24 4.31 4.60
N ILE A 10 -1.68 3.48 3.73
CA ILE A 10 -0.68 2.46 4.06
C ILE A 10 0.66 2.88 3.46
N GLU A 11 1.64 3.10 4.32
CA GLU A 11 3.01 3.40 3.92
C GLU A 11 3.91 2.25 4.33
N GLY A 12 4.82 1.88 3.44
CA GLY A 12 5.72 0.76 3.68
C GLY A 12 6.84 0.65 2.66
N MET A 13 7.58 -0.45 2.76
CA MET A 13 8.69 -0.75 1.88
C MET A 13 8.63 -2.23 1.50
N GLY A 14 8.72 -2.51 0.21
CA GLY A 14 8.90 -3.86 -0.33
C GLY A 14 10.34 -4.08 -0.77
N ARG A 15 10.76 -5.33 -0.88
CA ARG A 15 12.10 -5.67 -1.40
C ARG A 15 12.30 -5.24 -2.87
N ASP A 16 11.22 -5.22 -3.65
CA ASP A 16 11.21 -4.91 -5.08
C ASP A 16 9.79 -4.49 -5.52
N ASN A 17 9.65 -4.07 -6.78
CA ASN A 17 8.37 -3.67 -7.35
C ASN A 17 7.34 -4.81 -7.40
N ILE A 18 7.79 -6.06 -7.56
CA ILE A 18 6.90 -7.23 -7.67
C ILE A 18 6.27 -7.51 -6.31
N ALA A 19 7.04 -7.43 -5.23
CA ALA A 19 6.56 -7.59 -3.86
C ALA A 19 5.53 -6.51 -3.50
N VAL A 20 5.80 -5.25 -3.88
CA VAL A 20 4.84 -4.15 -3.68
C VAL A 20 3.55 -4.38 -4.48
N ALA A 21 3.65 -4.76 -5.75
CA ALA A 21 2.48 -5.04 -6.59
C ALA A 21 1.65 -6.23 -6.09
N ASN A 22 2.30 -7.30 -5.62
CA ASN A 22 1.61 -8.44 -5.03
C ASN A 22 0.92 -8.03 -3.72
N PHE A 23 1.56 -7.20 -2.89
CA PHE A 23 0.95 -6.70 -1.67
C PHE A 23 -0.28 -5.82 -1.96
N MET A 24 -0.20 -4.95 -2.97
CA MET A 24 -1.35 -4.16 -3.43
C MET A 24 -2.53 -5.06 -3.82
N LYS A 25 -2.29 -6.09 -4.64
CA LYS A 25 -3.32 -7.07 -5.03
C LYS A 25 -3.94 -7.80 -3.83
N SER A 26 -3.12 -8.16 -2.84
CA SER A 26 -3.64 -8.78 -1.62
C SER A 26 -4.56 -7.85 -0.83
N ILE A 27 -4.26 -6.54 -0.79
CA ILE A 27 -5.13 -5.56 -0.14
C ILE A 27 -6.42 -5.37 -0.94
N GLU A 28 -6.35 -5.31 -2.28
CA GLU A 28 -7.54 -5.21 -3.15
C GLU A 28 -8.51 -6.38 -2.97
N GLN A 29 -8.01 -7.57 -2.63
CA GLN A 29 -8.81 -8.75 -2.37
C GLN A 29 -9.42 -8.81 -0.97
N PHE A 30 -9.03 -7.88 -0.08
CA PHE A 30 -9.53 -7.88 1.29
C PHE A 30 -10.98 -7.37 1.33
N GLU A 31 -11.89 -8.14 1.92
CA GLU A 31 -13.33 -7.88 1.83
C GLU A 31 -13.74 -6.45 2.24
N PRO A 32 -13.20 -5.85 3.31
CA PRO A 32 -13.51 -4.47 3.69
C PRO A 32 -13.05 -3.41 2.68
N VAL A 33 -12.12 -3.74 1.79
CA VAL A 33 -11.52 -2.79 0.84
C VAL A 33 -12.40 -2.70 -0.41
N GLN A 34 -12.73 -1.47 -0.78
CA GLN A 34 -13.43 -1.13 -2.01
C GLN A 34 -12.47 -0.88 -3.17
N SER A 35 -11.38 -0.17 -2.92
CA SER A 35 -10.33 0.10 -3.91
C SER A 35 -8.98 0.36 -3.23
N VAL A 36 -7.91 0.16 -3.98
CA VAL A 36 -6.55 0.51 -3.60
C VAL A 36 -5.91 1.27 -4.75
N ASP A 37 -5.30 2.41 -4.43
CA ASP A 37 -4.57 3.24 -5.38
C ASP A 37 -3.12 3.37 -4.92
N LEU A 38 -2.18 3.19 -5.85
CA LEU A 38 -0.78 3.49 -5.63
C LEU A 38 -0.57 5.00 -5.76
N VAL A 39 -0.43 5.68 -4.61
CA VAL A 39 -0.23 7.14 -4.55
C VAL A 39 1.20 7.52 -4.92
N SER A 40 2.17 6.78 -4.39
CA SER A 40 3.57 6.99 -4.73
C SER A 40 4.39 5.72 -4.56
N SER A 41 5.42 5.60 -5.39
CA SER A 41 6.37 4.49 -5.37
C SER A 41 7.74 5.03 -5.73
N LYS A 42 8.74 4.81 -4.87
CA LYS A 42 10.12 5.20 -5.15
C LYS A 42 11.11 4.14 -4.70
N LYS A 43 12.14 3.93 -5.51
CA LYS A 43 13.30 3.14 -5.12
C LYS A 43 14.12 3.96 -4.11
N THR A 44 14.49 3.34 -3.00
CA THR A 44 15.35 3.94 -1.98
C THR A 44 16.36 2.91 -1.49
N GLU A 45 17.38 3.34 -0.76
CA GLU A 45 18.38 2.45 -0.18
C GLU A 45 18.32 2.54 1.35
N ILE A 46 18.35 1.37 2.00
CA ILE A 46 18.40 1.27 3.46
C ILE A 46 19.51 0.30 3.81
N SER A 47 20.50 0.80 4.55
CA SER A 47 21.64 -0.01 5.02
C SER A 47 22.33 -0.78 3.87
N GLY A 48 22.51 -0.15 2.71
CA GLY A 48 23.15 -0.77 1.53
C GLY A 48 22.21 -1.62 0.66
N ASN A 49 20.95 -1.79 1.04
CA ASN A 49 19.99 -2.60 0.29
C ASN A 49 18.96 -1.71 -0.42
N ALA A 50 18.84 -1.90 -1.74
CA ALA A 50 17.78 -1.26 -2.50
C ALA A 50 16.42 -1.86 -2.13
N VAL A 51 15.47 -1.00 -1.81
CA VAL A 51 14.08 -1.33 -1.49
C VAL A 51 13.13 -0.41 -2.24
N GLN A 52 11.89 -0.84 -2.39
CA GLN A 52 10.82 -0.04 -3.00
C GLN A 52 9.91 0.52 -1.91
N GLN A 53 10.05 1.80 -1.60
CA GLN A 53 9.11 2.50 -0.73
C GLN A 53 7.80 2.79 -1.49
N PHE A 54 6.67 2.61 -0.82
CA PHE A 54 5.35 2.85 -1.40
C PHE A 54 4.42 3.56 -0.43
N ASN A 55 3.41 4.21 -1.00
CA ASN A 55 2.22 4.70 -0.30
C ASN A 55 0.99 4.24 -1.10
N PHE A 56 0.08 3.55 -0.41
CA PHE A 56 -1.22 3.16 -0.91
C PHE A 56 -2.33 3.96 -0.22
N ALA A 57 -3.26 4.47 -1.01
CA ALA A 57 -4.54 4.96 -0.52
C ALA A 57 -5.58 3.86 -0.76
N CYS A 58 -6.25 3.44 0.30
CA CYS A 58 -7.32 2.46 0.24
C CYS A 58 -8.64 3.16 0.59
N ILE A 59 -9.69 2.83 -0.14
CA ILE A 59 -11.06 3.17 0.22
C ILE A 59 -11.72 1.93 0.80
N LEU A 60 -12.31 2.07 1.96
CA LEU A 60 -13.07 1.02 2.64
C LEU A 60 -14.54 1.10 2.25
N LYS A 61 -15.18 -0.07 2.17
CA LYS A 61 -16.64 -0.17 2.00
C LYS A 61 -17.34 0.46 3.21
N LYS A 62 -18.53 1.02 2.98
CA LYS A 62 -19.35 1.57 4.07
C LYS A 62 -19.66 0.48 5.10
N GLY A 63 -19.42 0.77 6.37
CA GLY A 63 -19.63 -0.18 7.47
C GLY A 63 -18.35 -0.74 8.08
N PHE A 64 -17.18 -0.38 7.52
CA PHE A 64 -15.85 -0.65 8.06
C PHE A 64 -15.09 0.65 8.38
#